data_AF-A0AA37PK79-F1
#
_entry.id   AF-A0AA37PK79-F1
#
_cell.length_a   1.000
_cell.length_b   1.000
_cell.length_c   1.000
_cell.angle_alpha   90.00
_cell.angle_beta   90.00
_cell.angle_gamma   90.00
#
_symmetry.space_group_name_H-M   'P 1'
#
loop_
_entity.id
_entity.type
_entity.pdbx_description
1 polymer ?
#
loop_
_entity_poly.entity_id
_entity_poly.type
_entity_poly.pdbx_seq_one_letter_code
_entity_poly.pdbx_strand_id
1 'polypeptide(L)' 'MHIVEQVAHAVYAAHKIGLVHRDIKPSNILLGENDFAYLIDFAIARVLGETGLTGTDAVVGTLR' A
#
# COMPACT_ATOMS: atom_id res chain seq x y z
N MET A 1 20.45 2.75 -0.21
CA MET A 1 19.29 1.95 0.24
C MET A 1 18.25 2.84 0.93
N HIS A 2 17.96 4.04 0.41
CA HIS A 2 17.16 5.04 1.13
C HIS A 2 15.65 4.90 0.87
N ILE A 3 15.26 4.63 -0.39
CA ILE A 3 13.85 4.55 -0.80
C ILE A 3 13.14 3.37 -0.13
N VAL A 4 13.76 2.19 -0.07
CA VAL A 4 13.16 0.98 0.54
C VAL A 4 12.85 1.20 2.03
N GLU A 5 13.76 1.87 2.75
CA GLU A 5 13.57 2.21 4.16
C GLU A 5 12.39 3.18 4.35
N GLN A 6 12.31 4.23 3.53
CA GLN A 6 11.20 5.17 3.57
C GLN A 6 9.85 4.49 3.28
N VAL A 7 9.81 3.61 2.28
CA VAL A 7 8.61 2.82 1.95
C VAL A 7 8.23 1.91 3.13
N ALA A 8 9.20 1.26 3.80
CA ALA A 8 8.93 0.46 4.98
C ALA A 8 8.36 1.28 6.14
N HIS A 9 8.85 2.51 6.35
CA HIS A 9 8.31 3.43 7.35
C HIS A 9 6.86 3.85 7.01
N ALA A 10 6.55 4.13 5.74
CA ALA A 10 5.18 4.44 5.32
C ALA A 10 4.22 3.27 5.56
N VAL A 11 4.62 2.04 5.22
CA VAL A 11 3.85 0.82 5.50
C VAL A 11 3.64 0.63 6.99
N TYR A 12 4.68 0.80 7.79
CA TYR A 12 4.59 0.69 9.24
C TYR A 12 3.62 1.71 9.83
N ALA A 13 3.66 2.97 9.38
CA ALA A 13 2.73 4.00 9.81
C ALA A 13 1.27 3.65 9.44
N ALA A 14 1.02 3.13 8.24
CA ALA A 14 -0.30 2.66 7.83
C ALA A 14 -0.80 1.51 8.71
N HIS A 15 0.05 0.53 9.03
CA HIS A 15 -0.33 -0.58 9.91
C HIS A 15 -0.71 -0.12 11.33
N LYS A 16 -0.08 0.93 11.87
CA LYS A 16 -0.45 1.47 13.19
C LYS A 16 -1.88 2.01 13.27
N ILE A 17 -2.44 2.43 12.15
CA ILE A 17 -3.84 2.89 12.06
C ILE A 17 -4.77 1.80 11.50
N GLY A 18 -4.30 0.54 11.44
CA GLY A 18 -5.07 -0.60 10.97
C GLY A 18 -5.17 -0.73 9.45
N LEU A 19 -4.41 0.05 8.66
CA LEU A 19 -4.50 0.07 7.21
C LEU A 19 -3.45 -0.84 6.55
N VAL A 20 -3.86 -1.80 5.73
CA VAL A 20 -2.94 -2.68 4.98
C VAL A 20 -2.97 -2.36 3.49
N HIS A 21 -1.83 -2.00 2.88
CA HIS A 21 -1.76 -1.55 1.47
C HIS A 21 -2.03 -2.65 0.42
N ARG A 22 -1.57 -3.89 0.65
CA ARG A 22 -1.75 -5.10 -0.19
C ARG A 22 -1.17 -5.09 -1.63
N ASP A 23 -0.81 -3.95 -2.20
CA ASP A 23 -0.27 -3.83 -3.56
C ASP A 23 0.97 -2.92 -3.61
N ILE A 24 2.06 -3.36 -2.97
CA ILE A 24 3.32 -2.61 -2.95
C ILE A 24 4.13 -2.93 -4.21
N LYS A 25 4.31 -1.94 -5.07
CA LYS A 25 5.07 -2.04 -6.32
C LYS A 25 5.65 -0.66 -6.72
N PRO A 26 6.68 -0.60 -7.57
CA PRO A 26 7.32 0.66 -7.95
C PRO A 26 6.37 1.72 -8.53
N SER A 27 5.32 1.33 -9.27
CA SER A 27 4.33 2.28 -9.81
C SER A 27 3.48 2.98 -8.73
N ASN A 28 3.48 2.47 -7.50
CA ASN A 28 2.78 3.04 -6.35
C ASN A 28 3.71 3.85 -5.44
N ILE A 29 4.94 4.12 -5.88
CA ILE A 29 5.92 4.91 -5.16
C ILE A 29 6.23 6.15 -6.00
N LEU A 30 5.83 7.31 -5.52
CA LEU A 30 6.21 8.59 -6.12
C LEU A 30 7.49 9.09 -5.47
N LEU A 31 8.39 9.68 -6.27
CA LEU A 31 9.60 10.32 -5.77
C LEU A 31 9.43 11.84 -5.87
N GLY A 32 9.56 12.51 -4.73
CA GLY A 32 9.70 13.95 -4.63
C GLY A 32 11.17 14.36 -4.71
N GLU A 33 11.46 15.59 -4.29
CA GLU A 33 12.83 16.08 -4.20
C GLU A 33 13.66 15.26 -3.21
N ASN A 34 14.98 15.18 -3.46
CA ASN A 34 15.94 14.51 -2.59
C ASN A 34 15.59 13.03 -2.30
N ASP A 35 15.05 12.32 -3.29
CA ASP A 35 14.64 10.91 -3.19
C ASP A 35 13.62 10.65 -2.05
N PHE A 36 12.80 11.64 -1.71
CA PHE A 36 11.71 11.43 -0.76
C PHE A 36 10.58 10.63 -1.41
N ALA A 37 10.27 9.46 -0.85
CA ALA A 37 9.34 8.49 -1.38
C ALA A 37 7.96 8.64 -0.71
N TYR A 38 6.94 8.85 -1.55
CA TYR A 38 5.53 8.78 -1.14
C TYR A 38 4.96 7.43 -1.59
N LEU A 39 4.43 6.66 -0.64
CA LEU A 39 3.61 5.49 -0.94
C LEU A 39 2.18 5.94 -1.22
N ILE A 40 1.65 5.63 -2.39
CA ILE A 40 0.33 6.04 -2.87
C ILE A 40 -0.55 4.84 -3.22
N ASP A 41 -1.82 5.10 -3.55
CA ASP A 41 -2.77 4.07 -3.99
C ASP A 41 -3.10 3.01 -2.92
N PHE A 42 -3.61 3.48 -1.79
CA PHE A 42 -4.27 2.66 -0.78
C PHE A 42 -5.68 2.21 -1.21
N ALA A 43 -6.03 2.23 -2.50
CA ALA A 43 -7.40 1.99 -2.96
C ALA A 43 -7.92 0.56 -2.68
N ILE A 44 -7.03 -0.38 -2.37
CA ILE A 44 -7.35 -1.76 -1.97
C ILE A 44 -7.14 -1.96 -0.46
N ALA A 45 -6.84 -0.89 0.28
CA ALA A 45 -6.47 -1.01 1.68
C ALA A 45 -7.68 -1.31 2.56
N ARG A 46 -7.53 -2.30 3.42
CA ARG A 46 -8.58 -2.76 4.35
C ARG A 46 -8.22 -2.38 5.77
N VAL A 47 -9.23 -2.02 6.56
CA VAL A 47 -9.08 -1.82 8.01
C VAL A 47 -9.01 -3.18 8.68
N LEU A 48 -7.92 -3.44 9.40
CA LEU A 48 -7.75 -4.63 10.23
C LEU A 48 -8.82 -4.63 11.33
N GLY A 49 -9.73 -5.59 11.28
CA GLY A 49 -10.85 -5.71 12.23
C GLY A 49 -12.24 -5.79 11.58
N GLU A 50 -12.36 -5.44 10.30
CA GLU A 50 -13.57 -5.77 9.51
C GLU A 50 -13.54 -7.25 9.10
N THR A 51 -13.74 -8.14 10.08
CA THR A 51 -14.01 -9.55 9.79
C THR A 51 -15.43 -9.69 9.25
N GLY A 52 -15.58 -9.69 7.92
CA GLY A 52 -16.77 -10.26 7.28
C GLY A 52 -17.15 -9.64 5.95
N LEU A 53 -17.24 -10.49 4.92
CA LEU A 53 -17.98 -10.29 3.67
C LEU A 53 -17.27 -9.52 2.54
N THR A 54 -16.13 -10.03 2.10
CA THR A 54 -15.98 -10.44 0.69
C THR A 54 -14.89 -11.50 0.66
N GLY A 55 -15.33 -12.75 0.58
CA GLY A 55 -14.47 -13.83 0.18
C GLY A 55 -13.95 -13.61 -1.24
N THR A 56 -13.03 -14.49 -1.60
CA THR A 56 -12.40 -14.65 -2.92
C THR A 56 -11.24 -13.70 -3.19
N ASP A 57 -10.12 -14.34 -3.55
CA ASP A 57 -9.19 -14.00 -4.61
C ASP A 57 -9.86 -13.42 -5.88
N ALA A 58 -10.61 -12.33 -5.73
CA ALA A 58 -11.04 -11.52 -6.85
C ALA A 58 -9.81 -10.77 -7.33
N VAL A 59 -9.11 -11.37 -8.28
CA VAL A 59 -8.27 -10.67 -9.24
C VAL A 59 -9.11 -9.51 -9.79
N VAL A 60 -8.96 -8.34 -9.20
CA VAL A 60 -9.42 -7.08 -9.79
C VAL A 60 -8.29 -6.61 -10.70
N GLY A 61 -8.20 -7.25 -11.85
CA GLY A 61 -7.41 -6.80 -12.98
C GLY A 61 -8.34 -6.68 -14.18
N THR A 62 -8.56 -5.46 -14.67
CA THR A 62 -9.06 -5.30 -16.02
C THR A 62 -7.87 -5.52 -16.94
N LEU A 63 -7.81 -6.66 -17.62
CA LEU A 63 -6.93 -6.82 -18.77
C LEU A 63 -7.35 -5.76 -19.81
N ARG A 64 -6.42 -4.87 -20.15
CA ARG A 64 -6.39 -4.19 -21.43
C ARG A 64 -5.19 -4.68 -22.20
#